data_AF-A0A3L7TDF7-F1
#
_entry.id   AF-A0A3L7TDF7-F1
#
_cell.length_a   1.000
_cell.length_b   1.000
_cell.length_c   1.000
_cell.angle_alpha   90.00
_cell.angle_beta   90.00
_cell.angle_gamma   90.00
#
_symmetry.space_group_name_H-M   'P 1'
#
loop_
_entity.id
_entity.type
_entity.pdbx_description
1 polymer ?
#
loop_
_entity_poly.entity_id
_entity_poly.type
_entity_poly.pdbx_seq_one_letter_code
_entity_poly.pdbx_strand_id
1 'polypeptide(L)'
;MSRHQFTIQKVQSKREGGGIVSLGTRQAICALFGKLNTAPEVDGGDVLYGPGIRVELTMSGESVESIELSVTEEELFAMLFEGTPTDSIGKLARMVKVNGWYLYNLETGQRYPSIVRDDDDDDDDD
;
A
#
# COMPACT_ATOMS: atom_id res chain seq x y z
N MET A 1 -15.53 -4.73 17.21
CA MET A 1 -14.77 -3.75 16.44
C MET A 1 -14.17 -4.49 15.26
N SER A 2 -14.66 -4.24 14.05
CA SER A 2 -14.06 -4.82 12.84
C SER A 2 -12.70 -4.17 12.65
N ARG A 3 -11.67 -4.99 12.45
CA ARG A 3 -10.29 -4.52 12.33
C ARG A 3 -10.02 -4.36 10.85
N HIS A 4 -10.15 -3.15 10.31
CA HIS A 4 -9.84 -2.90 8.91
C HIS A 4 -8.38 -3.24 8.63
N GLN A 5 -8.18 -4.28 7.81
CA GLN A 5 -6.87 -4.79 7.45
C GLN A 5 -6.66 -4.68 5.96
N PHE A 6 -5.47 -4.23 5.60
CA PHE A 6 -5.05 -4.08 4.24
C PHE A 6 -3.69 -4.73 4.03
N THR A 7 -3.42 -5.12 2.79
CA THR A 7 -2.08 -5.53 2.37
C THR A 7 -1.60 -4.64 1.23
N ILE A 8 -0.37 -4.12 1.33
CA ILE A 8 0.29 -3.43 0.23
C ILE A 8 1.25 -4.39 -0.46
N GLN A 9 1.12 -4.51 -1.78
CA GLN A 9 1.95 -5.35 -2.63
C GLN A 9 2.22 -4.67 -3.96
N LYS A 10 3.32 -5.06 -4.61
CA LYS A 10 3.60 -4.73 -6.00
C LYS A 10 3.48 -6.00 -6.83
N VAL A 11 2.71 -5.92 -7.91
CA VAL A 11 2.46 -7.06 -8.81
C VAL A 11 3.17 -6.78 -10.11
N GLN A 12 3.95 -7.76 -10.57
CA GLN A 12 4.59 -7.72 -11.87
C GLN A 12 3.58 -8.06 -12.97
N SER A 13 3.71 -7.42 -14.14
CA SER A 13 2.81 -7.69 -15.25
C SER A 13 2.96 -9.15 -15.72
N LYS A 14 1.89 -9.74 -16.26
CA LYS A 14 1.95 -11.10 -16.82
C LYS A 14 3.01 -11.21 -17.93
N ARG A 15 3.22 -10.14 -18.71
CA ARG A 15 4.22 -10.08 -19.80
C ARG A 15 5.66 -10.20 -19.27
N GLU A 16 5.89 -9.86 -18.01
CA GLU A 16 7.20 -9.90 -17.37
C GLU A 16 7.38 -11.13 -16.44
N GLY A 17 6.50 -12.12 -16.54
CA GLY A 17 6.54 -13.36 -15.74
C GLY A 17 5.51 -13.43 -14.62
N GLY A 18 4.80 -12.34 -14.33
CA GLY A 18 3.81 -12.25 -13.26
C GLY A 18 4.40 -12.42 -11.85
N GLY A 19 3.54 -12.31 -10.83
CA GLY A 19 3.90 -12.54 -9.43
C GLY A 19 4.03 -11.28 -8.58
N ILE A 20 4.39 -11.48 -7.31
CA ILE A 20 4.65 -10.41 -6.35
C ILE A 20 6.14 -10.08 -6.40
N VAL A 21 6.47 -8.79 -6.44
CA VAL A 21 7.85 -8.31 -6.42
C VAL A 21 8.06 -7.40 -5.22
N SER A 22 9.32 -7.31 -4.79
CA SER A 22 9.72 -6.47 -3.68
C SER A 22 9.24 -5.02 -3.84
N LEU A 23 8.76 -4.46 -2.73
CA LEU A 23 8.39 -3.05 -2.58
C LEU A 23 9.61 -2.13 -2.50
N GLY A 24 10.79 -2.68 -2.18
CA GLY A 24 12.04 -1.96 -2.00
C GLY A 24 12.78 -2.40 -0.73
N THR A 25 13.85 -1.68 -0.38
CA THR A 25 14.60 -1.95 0.85
C THR A 25 13.85 -1.45 2.08
N ARG A 26 14.11 -2.04 3.25
CA ARG A 26 13.55 -1.56 4.53
C ARG A 26 13.76 -0.05 4.73
N GLN A 27 14.97 0.44 4.49
CA GLN A 27 15.31 1.86 4.65
C GLN A 27 14.43 2.75 3.76
N ALA A 28 14.23 2.36 2.49
CA ALA A 28 13.39 3.11 1.57
C ALA A 28 11.92 3.11 2.02
N ILE A 29 11.41 1.97 2.48
CA ILE A 29 10.04 1.85 3.01
C ILE A 29 9.86 2.72 4.26
N CYS A 30 10.77 2.64 5.24
CA CYS A 30 10.72 3.49 6.43
C CYS A 30 10.76 4.98 6.07
N ALA A 31 11.58 5.39 5.09
CA ALA A 31 11.65 6.78 4.65
C ALA A 31 10.34 7.25 3.98
N LEU A 32 9.65 6.37 3.24
CA LEU A 32 8.35 6.66 2.65
C LEU A 32 7.25 6.82 3.72
N PHE A 33 7.16 5.86 4.64
CA PHE A 33 6.21 5.91 5.77
C PHE A 33 6.51 7.06 6.73
N GLY A 34 7.77 7.49 6.84
CA GLY A 34 8.14 8.70 7.59
C GLY A 34 7.42 9.96 7.08
N LYS A 35 7.10 10.05 5.78
CA LYS A 35 6.31 11.17 5.20
C LYS A 35 4.84 11.17 5.65
N LEU A 36 4.38 10.06 6.22
CA LEU A 36 3.06 9.88 6.82
C LEU A 36 3.09 10.01 8.35
N ASN A 37 4.24 10.42 8.92
CA ASN A 37 4.51 10.37 10.36
C ASN A 37 4.41 8.95 10.93
N THR A 38 4.82 7.96 10.15
CA THR A 38 4.81 6.55 10.53
C THR A 38 6.25 6.03 10.60
N ALA A 39 6.67 5.55 11.76
CA ALA A 39 8.04 5.15 12.02
C ALA A 39 8.11 3.94 12.97
N PRO A 40 9.21 3.16 12.97
CA PRO A 40 9.37 2.09 13.92
C PRO A 40 9.58 2.63 15.34
N GLU A 41 9.07 1.91 16.34
CA GLU A 41 9.24 2.29 17.76
C GLU A 41 10.71 2.12 18.21
N VAL A 42 11.37 1.08 17.69
CA VAL A 42 12.77 0.79 17.93
C VAL A 42 13.53 0.83 16.61
N ASP A 43 14.78 1.28 16.64
CA ASP A 43 15.61 1.24 15.44
C ASP A 43 15.77 -0.21 14.96
N GLY A 44 15.72 -0.41 13.64
CA GLY A 44 15.69 -1.76 13.06
C GLY A 44 14.35 -2.51 13.15
N GLY A 45 13.34 -2.02 13.88
CA GLY A 45 12.04 -2.70 14.02
C GLY A 45 11.24 -2.81 12.72
N ASP A 46 10.51 -3.92 12.55
CA ASP A 46 9.67 -4.20 11.37
C ASP A 46 8.21 -3.76 11.54
N VAL A 47 7.88 -3.23 12.72
CA VAL A 47 6.56 -2.68 13.02
C VAL A 47 6.66 -1.17 13.16
N LEU A 48 5.90 -0.45 12.34
CA LEU A 48 5.83 1.00 12.33
C LEU A 48 4.47 1.46 12.84
N TYR A 49 4.49 2.55 13.59
CA TYR A 49 3.31 3.16 14.17
C TYR A 49 3.17 4.58 13.65
N GLY A 50 1.95 4.96 13.31
CA GLY A 50 1.63 6.32 12.91
C GLY A 50 0.16 6.65 13.15
N PRO A 51 -0.27 7.87 12.73
CA PRO A 51 -1.63 8.33 12.93
C PRO A 51 -2.64 7.41 12.25
N GLY A 52 -3.51 6.74 13.02
CA GLY A 52 -4.57 5.86 12.53
C GLY A 52 -4.13 4.55 11.89
N ILE A 53 -2.82 4.26 11.83
CA ILE A 53 -2.30 3.04 11.21
C ILE A 53 -1.19 2.38 12.04
N ARG A 54 -1.19 1.05 12.01
CA ARG A 54 -0.04 0.19 12.35
C ARG A 54 0.37 -0.57 11.10
N VAL A 55 1.66 -0.58 10.83
CA VAL A 55 2.25 -1.14 9.62
C VAL A 55 3.25 -2.21 10.01
N GLU A 56 3.17 -3.38 9.39
CA GLU A 56 4.08 -4.50 9.63
C GLU A 56 4.74 -4.89 8.31
N LEU A 57 6.07 -4.94 8.32
CA LEU A 57 6.87 -5.25 7.14
C LEU A 57 7.12 -6.75 7.06
N THR A 58 6.75 -7.37 5.95
CA THR A 58 7.16 -8.74 5.63
C THR A 58 8.49 -8.67 4.86
N MET A 59 9.55 -9.18 5.49
CA MET A 59 10.92 -9.07 4.99
C MET A 59 11.43 -10.38 4.37
N SER A 60 12.26 -10.27 3.33
CA SER A 60 13.13 -11.33 2.82
C SER A 60 14.54 -10.78 2.66
N GLY A 61 15.41 -11.07 3.62
CA GLY A 61 16.70 -10.39 3.73
C GLY A 61 16.52 -8.88 4.00
N GLU A 62 17.06 -8.03 3.14
CA GLU A 62 16.93 -6.56 3.24
C GLU A 62 15.73 -5.98 2.45
N SER A 63 15.03 -6.84 1.71
CA SER A 63 13.92 -6.48 0.85
C SER A 63 12.59 -6.64 1.57
N VAL A 64 11.70 -5.65 1.41
CA VAL A 64 10.30 -5.74 1.82
C VAL A 64 9.50 -6.38 0.69
N GLU A 65 8.83 -7.50 0.95
CA GLU A 65 8.01 -8.21 -0.04
C GLU A 65 6.55 -7.76 0.01
N SER A 66 6.03 -7.56 1.22
CA SER A 66 4.67 -7.07 1.46
C SER A 66 4.59 -6.27 2.74
N ILE A 67 3.51 -5.52 2.88
CA ILE A 67 3.21 -4.75 4.09
C ILE A 67 1.79 -5.07 4.52
N GLU A 68 1.61 -5.39 5.79
CA GLU A 68 0.30 -5.45 6.42
C GLU A 68 0.00 -4.12 7.10
N LEU A 69 -1.15 -3.54 6.80
CA LEU A 69 -1.62 -2.28 7.38
C LEU A 69 -2.90 -2.56 8.15
N SER A 70 -2.85 -2.33 9.46
CA SER A 70 -4.02 -2.34 10.34
C SER A 70 -4.44 -0.91 10.62
N VAL A 71 -5.73 -0.62 10.47
CA VAL A 71 -6.30 0.66 10.91
C VAL A 71 -6.49 0.62 12.42
N THR A 72 -5.93 1.62 13.09
CA THR A 72 -6.08 1.82 14.54
C THR A 72 -7.08 2.93 14.85
N GLU A 73 -7.30 3.86 13.92
CA GLU A 73 -8.28 4.94 14.03
C GLU A 73 -8.83 5.29 12.64
N GLU A 74 -10.14 5.11 12.46
CA GLU A 74 -10.79 5.20 11.14
C GLU A 74 -10.72 6.60 10.53
N GLU A 75 -10.98 7.65 11.32
CA GLU A 75 -10.99 9.04 10.84
C GLU A 75 -9.61 9.49 10.34
N LEU A 76 -8.55 9.12 11.08
CA LEU A 76 -7.17 9.40 10.66
C LEU A 76 -6.78 8.61 9.42
N PHE A 77 -7.17 7.34 9.34
CA PHE A 77 -6.96 6.53 8.14
C PHE A 77 -7.68 7.11 6.93
N ALA A 78 -8.92 7.55 7.07
CA ALA A 78 -9.67 8.20 5.99
C ALA A 78 -8.94 9.45 5.49
N MET A 79 -8.38 10.27 6.39
CA MET A 79 -7.55 11.40 5.98
C MET A 79 -6.27 10.99 5.24
N LEU A 80 -5.62 9.91 5.68
CA LEU A 80 -4.43 9.38 5.01
C LEU A 80 -4.76 8.78 3.63
N PHE A 81 -5.91 8.16 3.46
CA PHE A 81 -6.28 7.43 2.26
C PHE A 81 -7.13 8.27 1.28
N GLU A 82 -8.27 8.78 1.73
CA GLU A 82 -9.21 9.56 0.92
C GLU A 82 -8.72 11.01 0.74
N GLY A 83 -8.13 11.58 1.79
CA GLY A 83 -7.60 12.93 1.79
C GLY A 83 -8.37 13.86 2.72
N THR A 84 -8.26 15.17 2.47
CA THR A 84 -8.88 16.20 3.31
C THR A 84 -9.72 17.12 2.43
N PRO A 85 -10.56 18.01 2.98
CA PRO A 85 -11.25 19.02 2.18
C PRO A 85 -10.31 19.87 1.29
N THR A 86 -9.03 19.95 1.64
CA THR A 86 -8.00 20.69 0.90
C THR A 86 -7.14 19.83 -0.03
N ASP A 87 -7.17 18.50 0.08
CA ASP A 87 -6.38 17.57 -0.75
C ASP A 87 -7.26 16.41 -1.20
N SER A 88 -7.54 16.33 -2.49
CA SER A 88 -8.47 15.37 -3.09
C SER A 88 -7.99 13.91 -3.07
N ILE A 89 -6.72 13.66 -2.73
CA ILE A 89 -6.18 12.29 -2.59
C ILE A 89 -5.27 12.26 -1.37
N GLY A 90 -5.59 11.37 -0.42
CA GLY A 90 -4.79 11.16 0.77
C GLY A 90 -3.35 10.72 0.47
N LYS A 91 -2.44 11.08 1.38
CA LYS A 91 -0.99 10.83 1.19
C LYS A 91 -0.65 9.35 1.05
N LEU A 92 -1.35 8.45 1.74
CA LEU A 92 -1.20 7.01 1.61
C LEU A 92 -1.62 6.54 0.21
N ALA A 93 -2.80 6.96 -0.26
CA ALA A 93 -3.29 6.62 -1.60
C ALA A 93 -2.32 7.14 -2.68
N ARG A 94 -1.86 8.39 -2.55
CA ARG A 94 -0.86 8.97 -3.44
C ARG A 94 0.45 8.17 -3.44
N MET A 95 0.96 7.80 -2.26
CA MET A 95 2.17 6.99 -2.13
C MET A 95 2.02 5.63 -2.80
N VAL A 96 0.92 4.92 -2.56
CA VAL A 96 0.62 3.63 -3.18
C VAL A 96 0.61 3.78 -4.71
N LYS A 97 -0.11 4.78 -5.24
CA LYS A 97 -0.22 5.03 -6.68
C LYS A 97 1.13 5.35 -7.32
N VAL A 98 1.91 6.28 -6.75
CA VAL A 98 3.18 6.75 -7.34
C VAL A 98 4.24 5.64 -7.38
N ASN A 99 4.22 4.70 -6.43
CA ASN A 99 5.17 3.59 -6.41
C ASN A 99 4.71 2.37 -7.26
N GLY A 100 3.57 2.47 -7.94
CA GLY A 100 3.00 1.35 -8.69
C GLY A 100 2.61 0.18 -7.77
N TRP A 101 2.26 0.49 -6.53
CA TRP A 101 1.80 -0.49 -5.56
C TRP A 101 0.28 -0.58 -5.57
N TYR A 102 -0.21 -1.58 -4.87
CA TYR A 102 -1.61 -1.76 -4.63
C TYR A 102 -1.90 -2.02 -3.17
N LEU A 103 -2.91 -1.32 -2.66
CA LEU A 103 -3.51 -1.52 -1.36
C LEU A 103 -4.76 -2.39 -1.52
N TYR A 104 -4.73 -3.58 -0.96
CA TYR A 104 -5.84 -4.52 -0.96
C TYR A 104 -6.58 -4.47 0.37
N ASN A 105 -7.89 -4.24 0.34
CA ASN A 105 -8.75 -4.39 1.51
C ASN A 105 -9.06 -5.88 1.69
N LEU A 106 -8.63 -6.48 2.80
CA LEU A 106 -8.80 -7.90 3.06
C LEU A 106 -10.24 -8.29 3.44
N GLU A 107 -11.06 -7.31 3.83
CA GLU A 107 -12.46 -7.54 4.18
C GLU A 107 -13.38 -7.47 2.95
N THR A 108 -13.14 -6.50 2.07
CA THR A 108 -14.01 -6.27 0.90
C THR A 108 -13.45 -6.88 -0.39
N GLY A 109 -12.18 -7.27 -0.41
CA GLY A 109 -11.47 -7.70 -1.62
C GLY A 109 -11.19 -6.56 -2.61
N GLN A 110 -11.55 -5.32 -2.27
CA GLN A 110 -11.30 -4.17 -3.12
C GLN A 110 -9.81 -3.83 -3.16
N ARG A 111 -9.38 -3.23 -4.28
CA ARG A 111 -8.00 -2.85 -4.53
C ARG A 111 -7.91 -1.38 -4.93
N TYR A 112 -6.89 -0.69 -4.43
CA TYR A 112 -6.50 0.65 -4.84
C TYR A 112 -5.05 0.69 -5.36
N PRO A 113 -4.74 1.34 -6.49
CA PRO A 113 -5.72 1.81 -7.47
C PRO A 113 -6.56 0.64 -7.98
N SER A 114 -7.81 0.92 -8.35
CA SER A 114 -8.65 -0.09 -9.00
C SER A 114 -7.98 -0.53 -10.29
N ILE A 115 -8.01 -1.84 -10.58
CA ILE A 115 -7.57 -2.35 -11.87
C ILE A 115 -8.61 -1.86 -12.87
N VAL A 116 -8.25 -0.87 -13.69
CA VAL A 116 -8.96 -0.66 -14.95
C VAL A 116 -8.59 -1.90 -15.77
N ARG A 117 -9.57 -2.76 -16.06
CA ARG A 117 -9.33 -3.80 -17.06
C ARG A 117 -9.11 -3.05 -18.35
N ASP A 118 -7.92 -3.16 -18.92
CA ASP A 118 -7.71 -2.93 -20.34
C ASP A 118 -8.42 -4.09 -21.07
N ASP A 119 -9.76 -4.08 -21.06
CA ASP A 119 -10.61 -4.97 -21.88
C ASP A 119 -11.08 -4.19 -23.14
N ASP A 120 -10.24 -3.29 -23.68
CA ASP A 120 -10.48 -2.57 -24.95
C ASP A 120 -9.27 -2.68 -25.91
N ASP A 121 -8.49 -3.76 -25.81
CA ASP A 121 -7.44 -4.13 -26.80
C ASP A 121 -7.76 -5.53 -27.38
N ASP A 122 -9.01 -5.79 -27.75
CA ASP A 122 -9.31 -6.74 -28.83
C ASP A 122 -9.67 -5.91 -30.06
N ASP A 123 -8.62 -5.59 -30.82
CA ASP A 123 -8.66 -5.09 -32.18
C ASP A 123 -9.62 -5.93 -33.05
N ASP A 124 -10.25 -5.24 -34.00
CA ASP A 124 -10.93 -5.78 -35.17
C ASP A 124 -10.17 -6.97 -35.81
N ASP A 125 -10.87 -8.08 -36.07
CA ASP A 125 -10.74 -8.88 -37.31
C ASP A 125 -11.74 -10.07 -37.29
N ASP A 126 -12.91 -9.87 -37.92
CA ASP A 126 -13.48 -10.72 -39.00
C ASP A 126 -14.80 -10.14 -39.57
#